data_AF-U6G6L3-F1
#
_entry.id   AF-U6G6L3-F1
#
_cell.length_a   1.000
_cell.length_b   1.000
_cell.length_c   1.000
_cell.angle_alpha   90.00
_cell.angle_beta   90.00
_cell.angle_gamma   90.00
#
_symmetry.space_group_name_H-M   'P 1'
#
loop_
_entity.id
_entity.type
_entity.pdbx_description
1 polymer ?
#
loop_
_entity_poly.entity_id
_entity_poly.type
_entity_poly.pdbx_seq_one_letter_code
_entity_poly.pdbx_strand_id
1 'polypeptide(L)'
;MGEKEKKKVSSSGGFVIQPTSTPPPIDTSKWPLLLKNYDRLNVRTGHYTPLPFGSSPLARPLQQHLNYGSLLLDKPANPSSHEVVAWLKKILRVEKTGHSGTLDPKVTGCLLVATRLVKSQQSAGKEYVAVARFHSKPESKAKVARVRTTS
;
A
#
# COMPACT_ATOMS: atom_id res chain seq x y z
N MET A 1 43.67 36.17 33.60
CA MET A 1 44.27 35.92 32.28
C MET A 1 43.73 34.61 31.76
N GLY A 2 42.62 34.65 31.04
CA GLY A 2 42.05 33.51 30.35
C GLY A 2 42.01 33.87 28.88
N GLU A 3 42.90 33.29 28.08
CA GLU A 3 42.92 33.49 26.64
C GLU A 3 42.47 32.23 25.93
N LYS A 4 41.50 32.46 25.05
CA LYS A 4 40.68 31.49 24.35
C LYS A 4 41.51 30.70 23.34
N GLU A 5 41.37 29.38 23.38
CA GLU A 5 41.90 28.47 22.37
C GLU A 5 41.15 28.68 21.04
N LYS A 6 41.83 29.27 20.06
CA LYS A 6 41.31 29.47 18.69
C LYS A 6 41.24 28.13 17.97
N LYS A 7 40.04 27.76 17.50
CA LYS A 7 39.79 26.69 16.51
C LYS A 7 40.73 26.85 15.31
N LYS A 8 41.64 25.90 15.11
CA LYS A 8 42.37 25.72 13.86
C LYS A 8 41.45 25.04 12.85
N VAL A 9 41.00 25.83 11.87
CA VAL A 9 40.44 25.34 10.63
C VAL A 9 41.57 24.65 9.86
N SER A 10 41.51 23.32 9.70
CA SER A 10 42.37 22.59 8.78
C SER A 10 41.64 22.41 7.45
N SER A 11 41.82 23.38 6.56
CA SER A 11 41.56 23.27 5.13
C SER A 11 42.72 22.52 4.47
N SER A 12 42.57 21.22 4.21
CA SER A 12 43.27 20.47 3.14
C SER A 12 43.06 18.96 3.31
N GLY A 13 42.09 18.41 2.59
CA GLY A 13 41.91 16.97 2.42
C GLY A 13 41.09 16.80 1.16
N GLY A 14 41.75 16.48 0.05
CA GLY A 14 41.18 16.53 -1.29
C GLY A 14 39.89 15.71 -1.41
N PHE A 15 39.08 16.07 -2.42
CA PHE A 15 37.98 15.24 -2.92
C PHE A 15 38.53 13.96 -3.59
N VAL A 16 39.26 13.15 -2.83
CA VAL A 16 39.88 11.91 -3.28
C VAL A 16 38.86 10.79 -3.07
N ILE A 17 38.31 10.31 -4.19
CA ILE A 17 37.49 9.10 -4.19
C ILE A 17 38.44 7.94 -3.91
N GLN A 18 38.33 7.35 -2.71
CA GLN A 18 39.08 6.15 -2.36
C GLN A 18 38.60 4.99 -3.25
N PRO A 19 39.50 4.17 -3.80
CA PRO A 19 39.11 3.01 -4.59
C PRO A 19 38.41 1.99 -3.70
N THR A 20 37.10 1.82 -3.90
CA THR A 20 36.31 0.78 -3.23
C THR A 20 36.15 -0.42 -4.16
N SER A 21 36.50 -1.61 -3.68
CA SER A 21 36.35 -2.88 -4.42
C SER A 21 34.89 -3.23 -4.73
N THR A 22 33.96 -2.63 -4.01
CA THR A 22 32.52 -2.77 -4.18
C THR A 22 31.89 -1.40 -4.41
N PRO A 23 30.86 -1.31 -5.28
CA PRO A 23 30.11 -0.07 -5.44
C PRO A 23 29.47 0.33 -4.10
N PRO A 24 29.35 1.63 -3.80
CA PRO A 24 28.68 2.08 -2.60
C PRO A 24 27.24 1.56 -2.57
N PRO A 25 26.71 1.15 -1.40
CA PRO A 25 25.33 0.69 -1.29
C PRO A 25 24.37 1.78 -1.76
N ILE A 26 23.48 1.44 -2.68
CA ILE A 26 22.43 2.35 -3.13
C ILE A 26 21.35 2.39 -2.05
N ASP A 27 21.00 3.57 -1.56
CA ASP A 27 19.85 3.73 -0.65
C ASP A 27 18.55 3.51 -1.43
N THR A 28 17.89 2.36 -1.18
CA THR A 28 16.61 2.01 -1.80
C THR A 28 15.42 2.20 -0.86
N SER A 29 15.60 2.84 0.30
CA SER A 29 14.53 3.03 1.29
C SER A 29 13.34 3.86 0.79
N LYS A 30 13.59 4.73 -0.20
CA LYS A 30 12.60 5.63 -0.82
C LYS A 30 12.05 5.10 -2.15
N TRP A 31 12.51 3.94 -2.60
CA TRP A 31 12.03 3.36 -3.86
C TRP A 31 10.56 2.92 -3.71
N PRO A 32 9.75 3.02 -4.78
CA PRO A 32 8.32 2.84 -4.68
C PRO A 32 7.90 1.37 -4.60
N LEU A 33 6.76 1.14 -3.93
CA LEU A 33 6.03 -0.13 -3.94
C LEU A 33 6.93 -1.32 -3.54
N LEU A 34 7.02 -2.33 -4.41
CA LEU A 34 7.76 -3.57 -4.20
C LEU A 34 9.28 -3.41 -4.26
N LEU A 35 9.77 -2.27 -4.76
CA LEU A 35 11.20 -2.00 -4.87
C LEU A 35 11.76 -1.28 -3.63
N LYS A 36 10.91 -0.97 -2.64
CA LYS A 36 11.33 -0.37 -1.38
C LYS A 36 12.22 -1.34 -0.60
N ASN A 37 13.38 -0.87 -0.14
CA ASN A 37 14.37 -1.69 0.59
C ASN A 37 14.85 -2.90 -0.22
N TYR A 38 14.97 -2.77 -1.54
CA TYR A 38 15.51 -3.79 -2.43
C TYR A 38 16.90 -4.28 -2.01
N ASP A 39 17.72 -3.41 -1.39
CA ASP A 39 19.03 -3.74 -0.82
C ASP A 39 19.01 -4.85 0.23
N ARG A 40 17.84 -5.12 0.84
CA ARG A 40 17.67 -6.17 1.86
C ARG A 40 17.39 -7.55 1.29
N LEU A 41 17.25 -7.69 -0.03
CA LEU A 41 17.05 -8.99 -0.68
C LEU A 41 18.38 -9.73 -0.80
N ASN A 42 18.36 -11.04 -0.50
CA ASN A 42 19.51 -11.89 -0.71
C ASN A 42 19.83 -12.00 -2.21
N VAL A 43 21.05 -11.61 -2.60
CA VAL A 43 21.50 -11.65 -4.00
C VAL A 43 22.04 -13.04 -4.32
N ARG A 44 21.37 -13.77 -5.23
CA ARG A 44 21.85 -15.06 -5.73
C ARG A 44 22.91 -14.90 -6.82
N THR A 45 22.73 -13.93 -7.72
CA THR A 45 23.62 -13.63 -8.85
C THR A 45 23.66 -12.14 -9.10
N GLY A 46 24.84 -11.55 -9.20
CA GLY A 46 25.03 -10.11 -9.43
C GLY A 46 24.99 -9.68 -10.91
N HIS A 47 24.82 -10.63 -11.84
CA HIS A 47 24.96 -10.37 -13.27
C HIS A 47 23.76 -10.93 -14.04
N TYR A 48 23.15 -10.09 -14.87
CA TYR A 48 22.11 -10.45 -15.84
C TYR A 48 22.07 -9.40 -16.95
N THR A 49 21.54 -9.76 -18.12
CA THR A 49 21.35 -8.82 -19.23
C THR A 49 19.93 -8.24 -19.15
N PRO A 50 19.75 -6.93 -18.89
CA PRO A 50 18.43 -6.33 -18.85
C PRO A 50 17.82 -6.35 -20.27
N LEU A 51 16.60 -6.87 -20.37
CA LEU A 51 15.83 -6.85 -21.62
C LEU A 51 14.99 -5.57 -21.69
N PRO A 52 14.75 -4.99 -22.88
CA PRO A 52 14.02 -3.73 -23.04
C PRO A 52 12.49 -3.88 -22.92
N PHE A 53 12.00 -5.02 -22.44
CA PHE A 53 10.56 -5.31 -22.37
C PHE A 53 9.99 -5.02 -20.99
N GLY A 54 8.80 -4.43 -20.97
CA GLY A 54 8.07 -4.12 -19.74
C GLY A 54 8.34 -2.72 -19.19
N SER A 55 7.78 -2.45 -18.01
CA SER A 55 7.91 -1.16 -17.33
C SER A 55 7.70 -1.34 -15.83
N SER A 56 8.30 -0.44 -15.04
CA SER A 56 8.03 -0.37 -13.60
C SER A 56 6.55 -0.04 -13.37
N PRO A 57 5.93 -0.46 -12.25
CA PRO A 57 4.49 -0.29 -12.05
C PRO A 57 3.97 1.14 -12.21
N LEU A 58 4.76 2.13 -11.80
CA LEU A 58 4.43 3.56 -11.90
C LEU A 58 4.70 4.17 -13.28
N ALA A 59 5.53 3.54 -14.12
CA ALA A 59 5.87 4.00 -15.46
C ALA A 59 5.12 3.25 -16.57
N ARG A 60 4.08 2.48 -16.22
CA ARG A 60 3.28 1.74 -17.21
C ARG A 60 2.49 2.69 -18.11
N PRO A 61 2.35 2.38 -19.42
CA PRO A 61 1.38 3.05 -20.27
C PRO A 61 -0.03 2.95 -19.67
N LEU A 62 -0.86 3.98 -19.87
CA LEU A 62 -2.17 4.10 -19.23
C LEU A 62 -3.03 2.84 -19.37
N GLN A 63 -3.11 2.27 -20.56
CA GLN A 63 -3.92 1.06 -20.81
C GLN A 63 -3.45 -0.13 -19.96
N GLN A 64 -2.14 -0.32 -19.87
CA GLN A 64 -1.57 -1.38 -19.03
C GLN A 64 -1.76 -1.06 -17.54
N HIS A 65 -1.66 0.21 -17.15
CA HIS A 65 -1.92 0.63 -15.79
C HIS A 65 -3.36 0.33 -15.35
N LEU A 66 -4.35 0.58 -16.22
CA LEU A 66 -5.76 0.23 -15.97
C LEU A 66 -5.99 -1.28 -15.87
N ASN A 67 -5.37 -2.07 -16.76
CA ASN A 67 -5.53 -3.53 -16.78
C ASN A 67 -5.02 -4.22 -15.50
N TYR A 68 -3.96 -3.68 -14.91
CA TYR A 68 -3.33 -4.19 -13.68
C TYR A 68 -3.58 -3.30 -12.45
N GLY A 69 -4.50 -2.34 -12.55
CA GLY A 69 -4.81 -1.38 -11.50
C GLY A 69 -5.72 -1.96 -10.43
N SER A 70 -5.68 -1.34 -9.27
CA SER A 70 -6.67 -1.53 -8.21
C SER A 70 -7.12 -0.18 -7.68
N LEU A 71 -8.41 -0.06 -7.36
CA LEU A 71 -9.03 1.16 -6.87
C LEU A 71 -9.58 0.91 -5.48
N LEU A 72 -9.13 1.70 -4.52
CA LEU A 72 -9.68 1.73 -3.17
C LEU A 72 -10.85 2.71 -3.16
N LEU A 73 -12.08 2.18 -3.21
CA LEU A 73 -13.28 3.01 -3.25
C LEU A 73 -13.88 3.15 -1.85
N ASP A 74 -14.34 4.36 -1.52
CA ASP A 74 -15.29 4.55 -0.44
C ASP A 74 -16.71 4.32 -0.99
N LYS A 75 -17.26 3.13 -0.73
CA LYS A 75 -18.58 2.75 -1.23
C LYS A 75 -19.65 3.62 -0.55
N PRO A 76 -20.53 4.30 -1.30
CA PRO A 76 -21.63 5.03 -0.70
C PRO A 76 -22.70 4.09 -0.13
N ALA A 77 -23.51 4.62 0.79
CA ALA A 77 -24.68 3.92 1.31
C ALA A 77 -25.78 3.85 0.24
N ASN A 78 -26.55 2.77 0.27
CA ASN A 78 -27.68 2.39 -0.59
C ASN A 78 -27.40 1.50 -1.81
N PRO A 79 -26.44 1.77 -2.72
CA PRO A 79 -26.19 0.84 -3.81
C PRO A 79 -25.47 -0.41 -3.30
N SER A 80 -25.74 -1.54 -3.95
CA SER A 80 -24.98 -2.77 -3.73
C SER A 80 -23.54 -2.63 -4.23
N SER A 81 -22.62 -3.43 -3.70
CA SER A 81 -21.24 -3.48 -4.22
C SER A 81 -21.19 -3.82 -5.72
N HIS A 82 -22.11 -4.65 -6.22
CA HIS A 82 -22.16 -5.04 -7.62
C HIS A 82 -22.56 -3.88 -8.54
N GLU A 83 -23.54 -3.06 -8.14
CA GLU A 83 -23.95 -1.87 -8.89
C GLU A 83 -22.81 -0.85 -8.98
N VAL A 84 -22.14 -0.60 -7.85
CA VAL A 84 -21.00 0.34 -7.80
C VAL A 84 -19.86 -0.11 -8.72
N VAL A 85 -19.54 -1.42 -8.72
CA VAL A 85 -18.52 -1.98 -9.61
C VAL A 85 -18.97 -1.92 -11.07
N ALA A 86 -20.25 -2.13 -11.37
CA ALA A 86 -20.79 -1.99 -12.72
C ALA A 86 -20.69 -0.54 -13.23
N TRP A 87 -20.94 0.46 -12.38
CA TRP A 87 -20.73 1.86 -12.74
C TRP A 87 -19.26 2.15 -13.03
N LEU A 88 -18.33 1.69 -12.19
CA LEU A 88 -16.89 1.84 -12.44
C LEU A 88 -16.46 1.20 -13.76
N LYS A 89 -16.97 0.00 -14.06
CA LYS A 89 -16.71 -0.69 -15.32
C LYS A 89 -17.14 0.17 -16.52
N LYS A 90 -18.33 0.78 -16.44
CA LYS A 90 -18.87 1.65 -17.50
C LYS A 90 -18.09 2.96 -17.63
N ILE A 91 -17.72 3.59 -16.52
CA ILE A 91 -16.96 4.85 -16.49
C ILE A 91 -15.56 4.66 -17.08
N LEU A 92 -14.85 3.63 -16.61
CA LEU A 92 -13.47 3.35 -17.03
C LEU A 92 -13.37 2.57 -18.34
N ARG A 93 -14.51 2.07 -18.87
CA ARG A 93 -14.60 1.29 -20.12
C ARG A 93 -13.66 0.08 -20.13
N VAL A 94 -13.55 -0.60 -18.99
CA VAL A 94 -12.69 -1.78 -18.82
C VAL A 94 -13.47 -3.08 -19.03
N GLU A 95 -12.80 -4.12 -19.50
CA GLU A 95 -13.44 -5.40 -19.83
C GLU A 95 -13.90 -6.19 -18.60
N LYS A 96 -13.09 -6.16 -17.53
CA LYS A 96 -13.27 -6.96 -16.33
C LYS A 96 -13.10 -6.10 -15.08
N THR A 97 -13.90 -6.38 -14.07
CA THR A 97 -13.84 -5.76 -12.75
C THR A 97 -14.29 -6.78 -11.71
N GLY A 98 -13.74 -6.71 -10.50
CA GLY A 98 -14.19 -7.47 -9.35
C GLY A 98 -13.87 -6.72 -8.06
N HIS A 99 -14.39 -7.18 -6.91
CA HIS A 99 -14.24 -6.47 -5.63
C HIS A 99 -13.87 -7.40 -4.47
N SER A 100 -13.20 -6.86 -3.46
CA SER A 100 -12.62 -7.57 -2.30
C SER A 100 -13.61 -8.18 -1.31
N GLY A 101 -14.90 -8.22 -1.63
CA GLY A 101 -15.97 -8.68 -0.75
C GLY A 101 -17.22 -7.82 -0.88
N THR A 102 -18.38 -8.42 -0.66
CA THR A 102 -19.67 -7.72 -0.76
C THR A 102 -19.91 -6.95 0.53
N LEU A 103 -20.15 -5.64 0.41
CA LEU A 103 -20.70 -4.82 1.47
C LEU A 103 -22.20 -4.73 1.26
N ASP A 104 -22.97 -4.87 2.34
CA ASP A 104 -24.41 -4.70 2.27
C ASP A 104 -24.77 -3.29 1.77
N PRO A 105 -25.95 -3.11 1.15
CA PRO A 105 -26.40 -1.80 0.66
C PRO A 105 -26.20 -0.66 1.65
N LYS A 106 -26.54 -0.87 2.93
CA LYS A 106 -26.46 0.15 3.99
C LYS A 106 -25.05 0.40 4.52
N VAL A 107 -24.07 -0.43 4.15
CA VAL A 107 -22.68 -0.32 4.62
C VAL A 107 -21.89 0.60 3.69
N THR A 108 -21.15 1.53 4.27
CA THR A 108 -20.18 2.40 3.59
C THR A 108 -18.75 1.91 3.79
N GLY A 109 -17.79 2.54 3.13
CA GLY A 109 -16.37 2.34 3.40
C GLY A 109 -15.62 1.54 2.34
N CYS A 110 -14.50 0.96 2.78
CA CYS A 110 -13.48 0.38 1.91
C CYS A 110 -14.02 -0.78 1.04
N LEU A 111 -14.13 -0.52 -0.27
CA LEU A 111 -14.38 -1.51 -1.32
C LEU A 111 -13.21 -1.49 -2.30
N LEU A 112 -12.29 -2.45 -2.18
CA LEU A 112 -11.18 -2.58 -3.10
C LEU A 112 -11.65 -3.25 -4.39
N VAL A 113 -11.56 -2.54 -5.51
CA VAL A 113 -11.91 -3.00 -6.85
C VAL A 113 -10.63 -3.37 -7.61
N ALA A 114 -10.55 -4.61 -8.08
CA ALA A 114 -9.40 -5.15 -8.81
C ALA A 114 -9.84 -6.23 -9.80
N THR A 115 -8.95 -6.65 -10.71
CA THR A 115 -9.26 -7.73 -11.67
C THR A 115 -8.77 -9.09 -11.20
N ARG A 116 -7.46 -9.25 -11.00
CA ARG A 116 -6.82 -10.56 -10.76
C ARG A 116 -6.58 -10.91 -9.30
N LEU A 117 -6.52 -9.91 -8.42
CA LEU A 117 -6.17 -10.11 -7.00
C LEU A 117 -7.40 -10.32 -6.10
N VAL A 118 -8.61 -10.29 -6.66
CA VAL A 118 -9.86 -10.28 -5.90
C VAL A 118 -9.97 -11.45 -4.92
N LYS A 119 -9.60 -12.66 -5.35
CA LYS A 119 -9.74 -13.87 -4.53
C LYS A 119 -8.94 -13.79 -3.23
N SER A 120 -7.70 -13.30 -3.26
CA SER A 120 -6.89 -13.14 -2.04
C SER A 120 -7.41 -12.02 -1.14
N GLN A 121 -8.01 -10.98 -1.73
CA GLN A 121 -8.58 -9.85 -1.00
C GLN A 121 -9.91 -10.19 -0.33
N GLN A 122 -10.67 -11.14 -0.88
CA GLN A 122 -11.89 -11.65 -0.26
C GLN A 122 -11.61 -12.42 1.04
N SER A 123 -10.54 -13.21 1.07
CA SER A 123 -10.11 -13.95 2.26
C SER A 123 -9.32 -13.11 3.27
N ALA A 124 -8.90 -11.90 2.90
CA ALA A 124 -8.17 -11.02 3.81
C ALA A 124 -9.07 -10.53 4.96
N GLY A 125 -8.48 -10.42 6.15
CA GLY A 125 -9.13 -9.88 7.34
C GLY A 125 -9.73 -8.49 7.08
N LYS A 126 -10.87 -8.22 7.70
CA LYS A 126 -11.62 -6.98 7.52
C LYS A 126 -11.93 -6.36 8.87
N GLU A 127 -11.85 -5.04 8.93
CA GLU A 127 -12.16 -4.26 10.12
C GLU A 127 -13.38 -3.39 9.84
N TYR A 128 -14.26 -3.29 10.84
CA TYR A 128 -15.50 -2.55 10.74
C TYR A 128 -15.71 -1.68 11.97
N VAL A 129 -16.29 -0.50 11.74
CA VAL A 129 -16.89 0.32 12.80
C VAL A 129 -18.41 0.18 12.67
N ALA A 130 -19.06 -0.23 13.75
CA ALA A 130 -20.50 -0.53 13.76
C ALA A 130 -21.21 0.14 14.94
N VAL A 131 -22.49 0.47 14.71
CA VAL A 131 -23.41 0.94 15.76
C VAL A 131 -24.40 -0.18 16.06
N ALA A 132 -24.33 -0.72 17.27
CA ALA A 132 -25.27 -1.73 17.74
C ALA A 132 -26.48 -1.07 18.44
N ARG A 133 -27.69 -1.52 18.11
CA ARG A 133 -28.93 -1.13 18.79
C ARG A 133 -29.48 -2.34 19.54
N PHE A 134 -29.64 -2.21 20.85
CA PHE A 134 -30.24 -3.25 21.70
C PHE A 134 -31.76 -3.12 21.73
N HIS A 135 -32.47 -4.24 21.85
CA HIS A 135 -33.94 -4.25 21.96
C HIS A 135 -34.44 -3.70 23.30
N SER A 136 -33.61 -3.73 24.35
CA SER A 136 -33.88 -3.18 25.68
C SER A 136 -32.63 -2.52 26.25
N LYS A 137 -32.80 -1.73 27.33
CA LYS A 137 -31.68 -1.09 28.02
C LYS A 137 -30.75 -2.15 28.61
N PRO A 138 -29.45 -2.18 28.28
CA PRO A 138 -28.52 -3.13 28.86
C PRO A 138 -28.33 -2.84 30.36
N GLU A 139 -28.14 -3.90 31.15
CA GLU A 139 -27.94 -3.80 32.60
C GLU A 139 -26.78 -2.86 32.99
N SER A 140 -25.66 -2.91 32.26
CA SER A 140 -24.52 -2.02 32.48
C SER A 140 -23.60 -1.92 31.27
N LYS A 141 -22.83 -0.82 31.18
CA LYS A 141 -21.80 -0.64 30.14
C LYS A 141 -20.69 -1.69 30.23
N ALA A 142 -20.32 -2.13 31.44
CA ALA A 142 -19.30 -3.15 31.66
C ALA A 142 -19.70 -4.50 31.05
N LYS A 143 -21.00 -4.87 31.16
CA LYS A 143 -21.52 -6.10 30.56
C LYS A 143 -21.45 -6.05 29.02
N VAL A 144 -21.73 -4.91 28.41
CA VAL A 144 -21.61 -4.70 26.95
C VAL A 144 -20.14 -4.81 26.51
N ALA A 145 -19.21 -4.21 27.25
CA ALA A 145 -17.79 -4.25 26.92
C ALA A 145 -17.18 -5.66 27.02
N ARG A 146 -17.58 -6.45 28.03
CA ARG A 146 -17.09 -7.83 28.22
C ARG A 146 -17.43 -8.75 27.06
N VAL A 147 -18.60 -8.54 26.44
CA VAL A 147 -19.06 -9.35 25.29
C VAL A 147 -18.30 -9.00 24.00
N ARG A 148 -17.56 -7.87 23.97
CA ARG A 148 -16.81 -7.42 22.78
C ARG A 148 -15.51 -8.22 22.51
N THR A 149 -15.07 -9.05 23.45
CA THR A 149 -13.69 -9.60 23.48
C THR A 149 -13.51 -11.05 23.03
N THR A 150 -14.54 -11.69 22.47
CA THR A 150 -14.41 -13.06 21.94
C THR A 150 -14.28 -13.05 20.42
N SER A 151 -13.04 -13.03 19.93
CA SER A 151 -12.66 -13.43 18.57
C SER A 151 -11.18 -13.73 18.52
#